data_AF-A0A7S2SFT5-F1
#
_entry.id   AF-A0A7S2SFT5-F1
#
_cell.length_a   1.000
_cell.length_b   1.000
_cell.length_c   1.000
_cell.angle_alpha   90.00
_cell.angle_beta   90.00
_cell.angle_gamma   90.00
#
_symmetry.space_group_name_H-M   'P 1'
#
loop_
_entity.id
_entity.type
_entity.pdbx_description
1 polymer ?
#
loop_
_entity_poly.entity_id
_entity_poly.type
_entity_poly.pdbx_seq_one_letter_code
_entity_poly.pdbx_strand_id
1 'polypeptide(L)'
;VEFDSEVWDLHEDAEAQQAFLEQCRAEFCNNEGPPIKSILPRIVKTGYKALNLINYFTAGDTEVRAWTIYNGTLAPQAAGVIHSDFERGFIKAETVAFEDFKALCNGKASMAGVKDAGKYRQEGRQYVVKDGDILNFQFNVTGAKKK
;
A
#
# COMPACT_ATOMS: atom_id res chain seq x y z
N VAL A 1 -11.66 23.98 -5.65
CA VAL A 1 -10.30 24.03 -5.06
C VAL A 1 -10.39 24.44 -3.60
N GLU A 2 -11.17 25.48 -3.27
CA GLU A 2 -11.45 25.90 -1.88
C GLU A 2 -12.09 24.79 -1.04
N PHE A 3 -13.17 24.15 -1.53
CA PHE A 3 -13.77 22.98 -0.87
C PHE A 3 -12.77 21.87 -0.52
N ASP A 4 -11.97 21.41 -1.48
CA ASP A 4 -10.99 20.35 -1.21
C ASP A 4 -9.85 20.80 -0.28
N SER A 5 -9.53 22.10 -0.26
CA SER A 5 -8.56 22.67 0.70
C SER A 5 -9.11 22.63 2.11
N GLU A 6 -10.36 23.07 2.32
CA GLU A 6 -11.00 23.05 3.64
C GLU A 6 -11.18 21.62 4.16
N VAL A 7 -11.56 20.68 3.29
CA VAL A 7 -11.60 19.25 3.65
C VAL A 7 -10.21 18.75 4.06
N TRP A 8 -9.15 19.19 3.38
CA TRP A 8 -7.77 18.82 3.70
C TRP A 8 -7.28 19.43 5.00
N ASP A 9 -7.61 20.68 5.29
CA ASP A 9 -7.20 21.34 6.53
C ASP A 9 -7.78 20.64 7.77
N LEU A 10 -8.92 19.96 7.63
CA LEU A 10 -9.56 19.15 8.66
C LEU A 10 -9.11 17.68 8.70
N HIS A 11 -8.09 17.27 7.93
CA HIS A 11 -7.73 15.84 7.79
C HIS A 11 -7.28 15.15 9.10
N GLU A 12 -6.83 15.91 10.10
CA GLU A 12 -6.44 15.37 11.41
C GLU A 12 -7.66 15.12 12.33
N ASP A 13 -8.78 15.80 12.08
CA ASP A 13 -10.01 15.71 12.87
C ASP A 13 -11.14 15.12 12.02
N ALA A 14 -11.33 13.80 12.15
CA ALA A 14 -12.35 13.08 11.39
C ALA A 14 -13.78 13.52 11.73
N GLU A 15 -14.04 13.97 12.95
CA GLU A 15 -15.37 14.42 13.36
C GLU A 15 -15.68 15.79 12.76
N ALA A 16 -14.73 16.73 12.85
CA ALA A 16 -14.85 18.04 12.22
C ALA A 16 -14.96 17.95 10.69
N GLN A 17 -14.15 17.09 10.06
CA GLN A 17 -14.22 16.85 8.62
C GLN A 17 -15.59 16.31 8.20
N GLN A 18 -16.14 15.36 8.96
CA GLN A 18 -17.45 14.78 8.67
C GLN A 18 -18.57 15.81 8.87
N ALA A 19 -18.53 16.59 9.94
CA ALA A 19 -19.49 17.66 10.20
C ALA A 19 -19.49 18.72 9.08
N PHE A 20 -18.31 19.10 8.61
CA PHE A 20 -18.15 20.02 7.48
C PHE A 20 -18.78 19.45 6.19
N LEU A 21 -18.52 18.18 5.87
CA LEU A 21 -19.12 17.53 4.69
C LEU A 21 -20.64 17.46 4.77
N GLU A 22 -21.20 17.23 5.97
CA GLU A 22 -22.65 17.23 6.20
C GLU A 22 -23.25 18.63 6.06
N GLN A 23 -22.58 19.66 6.57
CA GLN A 23 -22.97 21.05 6.38
C GLN A 23 -23.00 21.42 4.89
N CYS A 24 -21.92 21.13 4.14
CA CYS A 24 -21.89 21.36 2.70
C CYS A 24 -23.01 20.61 1.97
N ARG A 25 -23.32 19.38 2.40
CA ARG A 25 -24.43 18.62 1.80
C ARG A 25 -25.79 19.25 2.08
N ALA A 26 -26.01 19.80 3.27
CA ALA A 26 -27.22 20.51 3.60
C ALA A 26 -27.35 21.79 2.75
N GLU A 27 -26.28 22.56 2.61
CA GLU A 27 -26.27 23.84 1.90
C GLU A 27 -26.38 23.70 0.37
N PHE A 28 -25.64 22.77 -0.24
CA PHE A 28 -25.54 22.66 -1.69
C PHE A 28 -26.44 21.59 -2.31
N CYS A 29 -26.84 20.58 -1.54
CA CYS A 29 -27.66 19.46 -2.04
C CYS A 29 -29.02 19.33 -1.34
N ASN A 30 -29.39 20.25 -0.44
CA ASN A 30 -30.63 20.16 0.35
C ASN A 30 -30.80 18.79 1.05
N ASN A 31 -29.69 18.15 1.44
CA ASN A 31 -29.65 16.78 1.98
C ASN A 31 -30.12 15.65 1.03
N GLU A 32 -30.34 15.94 -0.25
CA GLU A 32 -30.68 14.94 -1.25
C GLU A 32 -29.43 14.31 -1.87
N GLY A 33 -29.57 13.09 -2.39
CA GLY A 33 -28.49 12.38 -3.08
C GLY A 33 -27.43 11.74 -2.16
N PRO A 34 -26.34 11.21 -2.77
CA PRO A 34 -25.29 10.50 -2.04
C PRO A 34 -24.43 11.47 -1.19
N PRO A 35 -23.71 10.97 -0.18
CA PRO A 35 -22.77 11.77 0.61
C PRO A 35 -21.71 12.44 -0.28
N ILE A 36 -21.47 13.73 -0.04
CA ILE A 36 -20.41 14.49 -0.70
C ILE A 36 -19.06 14.02 -0.16
N LYS A 37 -18.07 13.90 -1.04
CA LYS A 37 -16.71 13.48 -0.71
C LYS A 37 -15.72 14.29 -1.51
N SER A 38 -14.51 14.48 -0.96
CA SER A 38 -13.40 15.09 -1.70
C SER A 38 -13.08 14.30 -2.97
N ILE A 39 -12.74 15.03 -4.03
CA ILE A 39 -12.32 14.45 -5.31
C ILE A 39 -10.82 14.12 -5.33
N LEU A 40 -10.04 14.69 -4.40
CA LEU A 40 -8.58 14.51 -4.32
C LEU A 40 -8.16 13.03 -4.33
N PRO A 41 -8.78 12.11 -3.55
CA PRO A 41 -8.39 10.71 -3.57
C PRO A 41 -8.55 10.07 -4.96
N ARG A 42 -9.55 10.50 -5.74
CA ARG A 42 -9.77 10.01 -7.11
C ARG A 42 -8.72 10.59 -8.06
N ILE A 43 -8.35 11.86 -7.92
CA ILE A 43 -7.29 12.48 -8.72
C ILE A 43 -5.96 11.77 -8.48
N VAL A 44 -5.57 11.57 -7.22
CA VAL A 44 -4.31 10.89 -6.86
C VAL A 44 -4.28 9.47 -7.42
N LYS A 45 -5.35 8.68 -7.22
CA LYS A 45 -5.44 7.32 -7.76
C LYS A 45 -5.37 7.28 -9.29
N THR A 46 -6.00 8.24 -9.96
CA THR A 46 -5.97 8.34 -11.43
C THR A 46 -4.58 8.73 -11.92
N GLY A 47 -3.91 9.67 -11.24
CA GLY A 47 -2.53 10.06 -11.54
C GLY A 47 -1.54 8.91 -11.37
N TYR A 48 -1.65 8.16 -10.26
CA TYR A 48 -0.83 6.95 -10.03
C TYR A 48 -0.96 5.93 -11.16
N LYS A 49 -2.20 5.64 -11.57
CA LYS A 49 -2.47 4.75 -12.71
C LYS A 49 -1.93 5.28 -14.03
N ALA A 50 -2.06 6.59 -14.27
CA ALA A 50 -1.54 7.23 -15.48
C ALA A 50 -0.01 7.16 -15.57
N LEU A 51 0.68 7.20 -14.42
CA LEU A 51 2.13 7.04 -14.32
C LEU A 51 2.58 5.57 -14.33
N ASN A 52 1.65 4.61 -14.48
CA ASN A 52 1.92 3.17 -14.43
C ASN A 52 2.63 2.74 -13.12
N LEU A 53 2.23 3.36 -12.00
CA LEU A 53 2.75 3.06 -10.67
C LEU A 53 1.81 2.11 -9.92
N ILE A 54 2.40 1.21 -9.16
CA ILE A 54 1.72 0.29 -8.24
C ILE A 54 2.36 0.39 -6.85
N ASN A 55 1.65 -0.07 -5.83
CA ASN A 55 2.20 -0.13 -4.48
C ASN A 55 2.28 -1.58 -4.00
N TYR A 56 3.38 -1.94 -3.36
CA TYR A 56 3.45 -3.13 -2.53
C TYR A 56 3.64 -2.72 -1.06
N PHE A 57 3.42 -3.65 -0.14
CA PHE A 57 3.46 -3.39 1.29
C PHE A 57 4.51 -4.23 1.99
N THR A 58 5.18 -3.61 2.95
CA THR A 58 5.89 -4.34 4.01
C THR A 58 5.08 -4.20 5.28
N ALA A 59 4.78 -5.31 5.95
CA ALA A 59 4.03 -5.34 7.20
C ALA A 59 4.81 -6.12 8.26
N GLY A 60 5.27 -5.41 9.28
CA GLY A 60 5.86 -5.98 10.49
C GLY A 60 5.16 -5.48 11.74
N ASP A 61 5.60 -5.93 12.91
CA ASP A 61 4.97 -5.59 14.19
C ASP A 61 5.05 -4.09 14.50
N THR A 62 6.13 -3.43 14.06
CA THR A 62 6.40 -2.02 14.35
C THR A 62 5.97 -1.06 13.25
N GLU A 63 5.94 -1.52 12.00
CA GLU A 63 5.73 -0.66 10.84
C GLU A 63 4.96 -1.38 9.75
N VAL A 64 3.98 -0.66 9.19
CA VAL A 64 3.35 -1.01 7.92
C VAL A 64 3.63 0.13 6.95
N ARG A 65 4.22 -0.20 5.80
CA ARG A 65 4.62 0.80 4.81
C ARG A 65 4.24 0.39 3.41
N ALA A 66 3.78 1.37 2.63
CA ALA A 66 3.57 1.27 1.20
C ALA A 66 4.81 1.74 0.44
N TRP A 67 5.22 0.97 -0.56
CA TRP A 67 6.36 1.25 -1.41
C TRP A 67 5.90 1.35 -2.85
N THR A 68 6.19 2.48 -3.49
CA THR A 68 5.79 2.76 -4.86
C THR A 68 6.84 2.27 -5.84
N ILE A 69 6.41 1.49 -6.82
CA ILE A 69 7.23 0.95 -7.91
C ILE A 69 6.48 1.07 -9.24
N TYR A 70 7.19 0.90 -10.34
CA TYR A 70 6.54 0.78 -11.65
C TYR A 70 5.89 -0.61 -11.79
N ASN A 71 4.79 -0.67 -12.50
CA ASN A 71 4.21 -1.95 -12.90
C ASN A 71 5.22 -2.72 -13.77
N GLY A 72 5.44 -3.99 -13.46
CA GLY A 72 6.45 -4.82 -14.13
C GLY A 72 7.79 -4.90 -13.38
N THR A 73 7.99 -4.16 -12.29
CA THR A 73 9.21 -4.26 -11.47
C THR A 73 9.38 -5.67 -10.87
N LEU A 74 10.59 -6.21 -10.97
CA LEU A 74 10.93 -7.53 -10.43
C LEU A 74 11.15 -7.48 -8.92
N ALA A 75 10.95 -8.61 -8.22
CA ALA A 75 11.10 -8.70 -6.77
C ALA A 75 12.46 -8.18 -6.23
N PRO A 76 13.63 -8.46 -6.86
CA PRO A 76 14.90 -7.90 -6.39
C PRO A 76 14.97 -6.38 -6.52
N GLN A 77 14.44 -5.82 -7.61
CA GLN A 77 14.41 -4.39 -7.84
C GLN A 77 13.47 -3.69 -6.86
N ALA A 78 12.32 -4.30 -6.57
CA ALA A 78 11.41 -3.82 -5.53
C ALA A 78 12.09 -3.81 -4.16
N ALA A 79 12.84 -4.86 -3.81
CA ALA A 79 13.65 -4.86 -2.59
C ALA A 79 14.72 -3.75 -2.57
N GLY A 80 15.30 -3.43 -3.74
CA GLY A 80 16.25 -2.33 -3.95
C GLY A 80 15.70 -0.95 -3.60
N VAL A 81 14.38 -0.72 -3.75
CA VAL A 81 13.71 0.53 -3.36
C VAL A 81 13.76 0.75 -1.84
N ILE A 82 13.77 -0.33 -1.05
CA ILE A 82 13.95 -0.26 0.40
C ILE A 82 15.42 0.04 0.71
N HIS A 83 16.33 -0.74 0.13
CA HIS A 83 17.76 -0.54 0.29
C HIS A 83 18.54 -1.21 -0.86
N SER A 84 19.56 -0.52 -1.38
CA SER A 84 20.36 -1.02 -2.51
C SER A 84 21.09 -2.35 -2.24
N ASP A 85 21.40 -2.67 -0.99
CA ASP A 85 22.00 -3.96 -0.63
C ASP A 85 21.00 -5.14 -0.70
N PHE A 86 19.69 -4.88 -0.54
CA PHE A 86 18.68 -5.94 -0.62
C PHE A 86 18.55 -6.47 -2.04
N GLU A 87 18.70 -5.60 -3.04
CA GLU A 87 18.70 -6.02 -4.45
C GLU A 87 19.89 -6.93 -4.76
N ARG A 88 21.10 -6.57 -4.31
CA ARG A 88 22.31 -7.38 -4.54
C ARG A 88 22.25 -8.70 -3.77
N GLY A 89 21.85 -8.62 -2.51
CA GLY A 89 21.76 -9.75 -1.57
C GLY A 89 20.48 -10.58 -1.71
N PHE A 90 19.59 -10.27 -2.66
CA PHE A 90 18.27 -10.89 -2.76
C PHE A 90 18.36 -12.42 -2.87
N ILE A 91 17.65 -13.11 -1.98
CA ILE A 91 17.49 -14.57 -2.02
C ILE A 91 16.10 -14.90 -2.58
N LYS A 92 15.05 -14.41 -1.92
CA LYS A 92 13.64 -14.66 -2.26
C LYS A 92 12.72 -13.61 -1.63
N ALA A 93 11.51 -13.50 -2.16
CA ALA A 93 10.44 -12.70 -1.57
C ALA A 93 9.32 -13.63 -1.07
N GLU A 94 9.00 -13.56 0.21
CA GLU A 94 7.79 -14.16 0.73
C GLU A 94 6.61 -13.24 0.39
N THR A 95 5.65 -13.77 -0.36
CA THR A 95 4.63 -12.97 -1.03
C THR A 95 3.24 -13.44 -0.65
N VAL A 96 2.39 -12.48 -0.28
CA VAL A 96 0.98 -12.67 0.02
C VAL A 96 0.18 -11.59 -0.71
N ALA A 97 -0.85 -11.98 -1.45
CA ALA A 97 -1.75 -10.99 -2.04
C ALA A 97 -2.62 -10.36 -0.93
N PHE A 98 -2.81 -9.03 -0.97
CA PHE A 98 -3.64 -8.34 0.03
C PHE A 98 -5.07 -8.91 0.13
N GLU A 99 -5.67 -9.32 -0.99
CA GLU A 99 -7.00 -9.93 -1.00
C GLU A 99 -7.04 -11.23 -0.20
N ASP A 100 -6.02 -12.07 -0.36
CA ASP A 100 -5.88 -13.33 0.39
C ASP A 100 -5.66 -13.08 1.87
N PHE A 101 -4.81 -12.10 2.21
CA PHE A 101 -4.60 -11.68 3.60
C PHE A 101 -5.91 -11.20 4.24
N LYS A 102 -6.64 -10.33 3.56
CA LYS A 102 -7.91 -9.80 4.05
C LYS A 102 -8.95 -10.90 4.28
N ALA A 103 -9.07 -11.84 3.33
CA ALA A 103 -10.05 -12.91 3.39
C ALA A 103 -9.72 -14.00 4.43
N LEU A 104 -8.44 -14.31 4.64
CA LEU A 104 -8.02 -15.43 5.48
C LEU A 104 -7.64 -15.02 6.90
N CYS A 105 -7.18 -13.79 7.10
CA CYS A 105 -6.72 -13.32 8.41
C CYS A 105 -7.76 -12.47 9.15
N ASN A 106 -8.86 -12.06 8.51
CA ASN A 106 -9.97 -11.31 9.12
C ASN A 106 -9.51 -10.12 9.99
N GLY A 107 -8.50 -9.38 9.54
CA GLY A 107 -7.95 -8.22 10.25
C GLY A 107 -7.02 -8.53 11.42
N LYS A 108 -6.67 -9.81 11.66
CA LYS A 108 -5.65 -10.18 12.65
C LYS A 108 -4.25 -9.83 12.13
N ALA A 109 -3.39 -9.31 13.01
CA ALA A 109 -1.97 -9.10 12.76
C ALA A 109 -1.19 -10.43 12.78
N SER A 110 -1.59 -11.39 11.95
CA SER A 110 -0.95 -12.70 11.85
C SER A 110 -1.04 -13.23 10.43
N MET A 111 0.06 -13.82 9.95
CA MET A 111 0.11 -14.51 8.66
C MET A 111 -0.29 -15.99 8.75
N ALA A 112 -0.74 -16.47 9.92
CA ALA A 112 -1.08 -17.88 10.14
C ALA A 112 -2.17 -18.37 9.19
N GLY A 113 -3.28 -17.64 9.05
CA GLY A 113 -4.39 -18.04 8.18
C GLY A 113 -3.99 -18.18 6.70
N VAL A 114 -3.08 -17.33 6.23
CA VAL A 114 -2.53 -17.40 4.86
C VAL A 114 -1.56 -18.57 4.70
N LYS A 115 -0.76 -18.86 5.72
CA LYS A 115 0.17 -20.01 5.73
C LYS A 115 -0.60 -21.34 5.74
N ASP A 116 -1.61 -21.45 6.58
CA ASP A 116 -2.45 -22.66 6.69
C ASP A 116 -3.21 -22.95 5.38
N ALA A 117 -3.63 -21.89 4.69
CA ALA A 117 -4.28 -21.99 3.37
C ALA A 117 -3.29 -22.22 2.21
N GLY A 118 -1.98 -22.30 2.46
CA GLY A 118 -0.96 -22.49 1.43
C GLY A 118 -0.80 -21.30 0.46
N LYS A 119 -1.32 -20.12 0.82
CA LYS A 119 -1.24 -18.91 -0.01
C LYS A 119 -0.01 -18.04 0.29
N TYR A 120 0.82 -18.47 1.22
CA TYR A 120 2.11 -17.85 1.55
C TYR A 120 3.18 -18.32 0.55
N ARG A 121 3.36 -17.57 -0.53
CA ARG A 121 4.23 -17.98 -1.65
C ARG A 121 5.67 -17.56 -1.40
N GLN A 122 6.59 -18.34 -1.94
CA GLN A 122 8.01 -17.99 -1.99
C GLN A 122 8.40 -17.73 -3.43
N GLU A 123 8.63 -16.46 -3.73
CA GLU A 123 8.86 -15.97 -5.08
C GLU A 123 10.36 -15.72 -5.31
N GLY A 124 10.82 -16.10 -6.50
CA GLY A 124 12.22 -15.97 -6.91
C GLY A 124 12.54 -14.63 -7.57
N ARG A 125 13.76 -14.52 -8.12
CA ARG A 125 14.26 -13.30 -8.77
C ARG A 125 13.47 -12.83 -9.99
N GLN A 126 12.76 -13.75 -10.66
CA GLN A 126 11.98 -13.46 -11.86
C GLN A 126 10.52 -13.08 -11.57
N TYR A 127 10.12 -13.05 -10.29
CA TYR A 127 8.77 -12.67 -9.93
C TYR A 127 8.53 -11.18 -10.22
N VAL A 128 7.45 -10.91 -10.93
CA VAL A 128 6.95 -9.55 -11.16
C VAL A 128 6.01 -9.20 -10.03
N VAL A 129 6.36 -8.15 -9.27
CA VAL A 129 5.56 -7.69 -8.14
C VAL A 129 4.21 -7.18 -8.63
N LYS A 130 3.13 -7.53 -7.91
CA LYS A 130 1.77 -7.11 -8.22
C LYS A 130 1.29 -6.03 -7.25
N ASP A 131 0.35 -5.22 -7.72
CA ASP A 131 -0.27 -4.19 -6.90
C ASP A 131 -0.96 -4.81 -5.69
N GLY A 132 -0.66 -4.28 -4.52
CA GLY A 132 -1.16 -4.79 -3.24
C GLY A 132 -0.48 -6.06 -2.74
N ASP A 133 0.63 -6.51 -3.33
CA ASP A 133 1.41 -7.59 -2.72
C ASP A 133 1.97 -7.15 -1.36
N ILE A 134 1.85 -8.03 -0.37
CA ILE A 134 2.54 -7.91 0.92
C ILE A 134 3.80 -8.77 0.80
N LEU A 135 4.96 -8.11 0.89
CA LEU A 135 6.26 -8.70 0.65
C LEU A 135 7.12 -8.69 1.91
N ASN A 136 7.78 -9.82 2.17
CA ASN A 136 8.88 -9.92 3.10
C ASN A 136 10.13 -10.44 2.37
N PHE A 137 11.16 -9.61 2.26
CA PHE A 137 12.36 -9.91 1.49
C PHE A 137 13.40 -10.63 2.34
N GLN A 138 13.83 -11.81 1.87
CA GLN A 138 14.95 -12.53 2.44
C GLN A 138 16.20 -12.19 1.63
N PHE A 139 17.24 -11.70 2.32
CA PHE A 139 18.50 -11.29 1.70
C PHE A 139 19.69 -11.73 2.56
N ASN A 140 20.85 -11.84 1.94
CA ASN A 140 22.12 -12.00 2.65
C ASN A 140 22.99 -10.76 2.46
N VAL A 141 23.50 -10.22 3.56
CA VAL A 141 24.45 -9.11 3.51
C VAL A 141 25.84 -9.69 3.32
N THR A 142 26.30 -9.81 2.07
CA THR A 142 27.73 -10.05 1.83
C THR A 142 28.46 -8.76 2.16
N GLY A 143 28.90 -8.61 3.41
CA GLY A 143 29.79 -7.54 3.81
C GLY A 143 31.03 -7.58 2.91
N ALA A 144 31.39 -6.45 2.31
CA ALA A 144 32.67 -6.30 1.65
C ALA A 144 33.75 -6.73 2.66
N LYS A 145 34.60 -7.70 2.29
CA LYS A 145 35.79 -8.04 3.09
C LYS A 145 36.52 -6.73 3.36
N LYS A 146 36.61 -6.31 4.63
CA LYS A 146 37.56 -5.28 5.04
C LYS A 146 38.94 -5.79 4.59
N LYS A 147 39.51 -5.15 3.56
CA LYS A 147 40.91 -5.32 3.19
C LYS A 147 41.77 -4.64 4.25
#